data_AF-A0A6N0JEA3-F1
#
_entry.id   AF-A0A6N0JEA3-F1
#
_cell.length_a   1.000
_cell.length_b   1.000
_cell.length_c   1.000
_cell.angle_alpha   90.00
_cell.angle_beta   90.00
_cell.angle_gamma   90.00
#
_symmetry.space_group_name_H-M   'P 1'
#
loop_
_entity.id
_entity.type
_entity.pdbx_description
1 polymer ?
#
loop_
_entity_poly.entity_id
_entity_poly.type
_entity_poly.pdbx_seq_one_letter_code
_entity_poly.pdbx_strand_id
1 'polypeptide(L)'
;MRSIYRGALILTAALALAGCDKGLDTRLATTDAAAYKASLNKAWADMTIAQRDAFNWAVSDFDLQRLIDKYPKLTPRLVITQEADEYIRTQGERVANATAEIARNADRFAQEEKLLREVEAELAKVTAKGVGIDKDKFFSRSDFAYEVTNGSRFNISSAQWDAWLFLNGEQTTDRHCQVSSYFKHKGGLPAGATKTATVSVGFMDCSNWDTLEVQKASTRYFQLKLINSSVQNFDERNVLPTFAPDRAFYEKRIAEATKQVAIATTHRRSVD
;
A
#
# COMPACT_ATOMS: atom_id res chain seq x y z
N MET A 1 16.14 95.63 16.55
CA MET A 1 17.45 95.35 17.17
C MET A 1 17.63 93.85 17.31
N ARG A 2 18.80 93.36 16.91
CA ARG A 2 19.25 91.96 16.90
C ARG A 2 19.65 91.48 18.30
N SER A 3 19.54 90.17 18.56
CA SER A 3 20.57 89.26 19.14
C SER A 3 19.85 87.96 19.60
N ILE A 4 19.94 86.80 18.91
CA ILE A 4 21.00 85.78 18.77
C ILE A 4 20.98 84.68 19.87
N TYR A 5 20.56 83.49 19.42
CA TYR A 5 21.02 82.10 19.70
C TYR A 5 20.97 81.45 21.10
N ARG A 6 20.31 80.29 21.16
CA ARG A 6 20.85 78.91 21.35
C ARG A 6 19.62 77.97 21.49
N GLY A 7 19.31 77.08 20.56
CA GLY A 7 20.07 75.86 20.29
C GLY A 7 19.53 74.71 21.15
N ALA A 8 18.51 74.00 20.68
CA ALA A 8 18.10 72.70 21.23
C ALA A 8 17.62 71.82 20.07
N LEU A 9 18.58 71.06 19.53
CA LEU A 9 18.39 70.07 18.50
C LEU A 9 17.85 68.81 19.19
N ILE A 10 16.55 68.57 19.10
CA ILE A 10 15.92 67.36 19.62
C ILE A 10 16.28 66.23 18.64
N LEU A 11 17.32 65.46 19.00
CA LEU A 11 17.57 64.14 18.40
C LEU A 11 16.46 63.19 18.86
N THR A 12 15.40 63.08 18.06
CA THR A 12 14.51 61.92 18.11
C THR A 12 15.28 60.72 17.57
N ALA A 13 15.96 59.99 18.45
CA ALA A 13 16.44 58.65 18.19
C ALA A 13 15.21 57.74 18.01
N ALA A 14 14.78 57.57 16.77
CA ALA A 14 13.92 56.47 16.38
C ALA A 14 14.69 55.17 16.62
N LEU A 15 14.49 54.57 17.80
CA LEU A 15 14.78 53.16 18.04
C LEU A 15 13.89 52.36 17.11
N ALA A 16 14.38 52.14 15.90
CA ALA A 16 13.92 51.05 15.06
C ALA A 16 14.13 49.78 15.87
N LEU A 17 13.03 49.20 16.37
CA LEU A 17 12.93 47.79 16.68
C LEU A 17 13.09 47.04 15.34
N ALA A 18 14.31 47.04 14.79
CA ALA A 18 14.73 46.03 13.85
C ALA A 18 14.89 44.75 14.66
N GLY A 19 13.77 44.09 14.94
CA GLY A 19 13.82 42.67 15.24
C GLY A 19 14.52 42.01 14.05
N CYS A 20 15.75 41.56 14.24
CA CYS A 20 16.39 40.69 13.27
C CYS A 20 15.55 39.42 13.22
N ASP A 21 14.72 39.28 12.20
CA ASP A 21 13.95 38.06 11.95
C ASP A 21 14.91 36.87 11.86
N LYS A 22 14.79 35.92 12.80
CA LYS A 22 15.63 34.71 12.89
C LYS A 22 14.83 33.47 12.57
N GLY A 23 15.52 32.43 12.11
CA GLY A 23 14.93 31.11 11.91
C GLY A 23 13.71 31.13 11.01
N LEU A 24 12.58 30.68 11.57
CA LEU A 24 11.31 30.53 10.86
C LEU A 24 10.71 31.85 10.34
N ASP A 25 11.05 32.98 10.95
CA ASP A 25 10.49 34.28 10.63
C ASP A 25 11.38 35.07 9.66
N THR A 26 12.59 34.58 9.37
CA THR A 26 13.49 35.20 8.40
C THR A 26 12.84 35.28 7.03
N ARG A 27 12.72 36.50 6.50
CA ARG A 27 12.25 36.73 5.14
C ARG A 27 13.25 36.19 4.13
N LEU A 28 12.79 35.31 3.26
CA LEU A 28 13.61 34.74 2.19
C LEU A 28 13.65 35.68 0.98
N ALA A 29 14.80 35.74 0.33
CA ALA A 29 14.98 36.53 -0.89
C ALA A 29 14.32 35.83 -2.08
N THR A 30 13.62 36.60 -2.90
CA THR A 30 12.82 36.11 -4.04
C THR A 30 13.33 36.65 -5.38
N THR A 31 14.57 37.13 -5.45
CA THR A 31 15.14 37.78 -6.64
C THR A 31 15.75 36.79 -7.62
N ASP A 32 16.45 35.79 -7.09
CA ASP A 32 17.15 34.76 -7.86
C ASP A 32 17.47 33.57 -6.93
N ALA A 33 17.85 32.44 -7.54
CA ALA A 33 18.12 31.21 -6.81
C ALA A 33 19.30 31.30 -5.82
N ALA A 34 20.32 32.12 -6.12
CA ALA A 34 21.49 32.26 -5.26
C ALA A 34 21.15 33.10 -4.02
N ALA A 35 20.43 34.22 -4.20
CA ALA A 35 19.92 35.05 -3.12
C ALA A 35 18.93 34.27 -2.24
N TYR A 36 18.00 33.52 -2.85
CA TYR A 36 17.08 32.63 -2.15
C TYR A 36 17.85 31.64 -1.27
N LYS A 37 18.79 30.88 -1.84
CA LYS A 37 19.60 29.89 -1.11
C LYS A 37 20.41 30.54 0.01
N ALA A 38 21.01 31.71 -0.22
CA ALA A 38 21.78 32.41 0.79
C ALA A 38 20.90 32.88 1.96
N SER A 39 19.71 33.40 1.68
CA SER A 39 18.73 33.79 2.71
C SER A 39 18.18 32.59 3.48
N LEU A 40 17.91 31.48 2.77
CA LEU A 40 17.46 30.24 3.38
C LEU A 40 18.54 29.64 4.28
N ASN A 41 19.81 29.60 3.88
CA ASN A 41 20.89 29.10 4.71
C ASN A 41 21.05 29.87 6.04
N LYS A 42 20.80 31.18 6.02
CA LYS A 42 20.80 32.01 7.23
C LYS A 42 19.62 31.63 8.15
N ALA A 43 18.41 31.53 7.59
CA ALA A 43 17.24 31.06 8.31
C ALA A 43 17.46 29.65 8.88
N TRP A 44 18.06 28.76 8.08
CA TRP A 44 18.28 27.35 8.37
C TRP A 44 19.13 27.13 9.61
N ALA A 45 20.15 27.96 9.82
CA ALA A 45 21.06 27.87 10.96
C ALA A 45 20.32 27.95 12.31
N ASP A 46 19.25 28.75 12.36
CA ASP A 46 18.45 28.98 13.57
C ASP A 46 17.22 28.05 13.67
N MET A 47 16.97 27.18 12.68
CA MET A 47 15.88 26.19 12.72
C MET A 47 16.29 24.90 13.42
N THR A 48 15.37 24.32 14.18
CA THR A 48 15.48 22.95 14.69
C THR A 48 15.38 21.92 13.56
N ILE A 49 15.78 20.67 13.83
CA ILE A 49 15.65 19.56 12.87
C ILE A 49 14.18 19.41 12.43
N ALA A 50 13.24 19.41 13.37
CA ALA A 50 11.81 19.28 13.07
C ALA A 50 11.27 20.40 12.16
N GLN A 51 11.75 21.64 12.36
CA GLN A 51 11.38 22.79 11.53
C GLN A 51 11.96 22.72 10.11
N ARG A 52 13.21 22.24 9.98
CA ARG A 52 13.85 21.99 8.68
C ARG A 52 13.13 20.90 7.91
N ASP A 53 12.76 19.82 8.59
CA ASP A 53 11.99 18.72 8.00
C ASP A 53 10.61 19.20 7.57
N ALA A 54 9.94 20.02 8.39
CA ALA A 54 8.66 20.63 8.03
C ALA A 54 8.76 21.57 6.83
N PHE A 55 9.82 22.39 6.75
CA PHE A 55 10.04 23.26 5.59
C PHE A 55 10.26 22.44 4.32
N ASN A 56 11.15 21.44 4.38
CA ASN A 56 11.42 20.54 3.25
C ASN A 56 10.16 19.80 2.79
N TRP A 57 9.34 19.33 3.73
CA TRP A 57 8.05 18.72 3.43
C TRP A 57 7.14 19.70 2.67
N ALA A 58 7.00 20.92 3.19
CA ALA A 58 6.11 21.94 2.62
C ALA A 58 6.51 22.38 1.20
N VAL A 59 7.81 22.44 0.89
CA VAL A 59 8.32 22.85 -0.42
C VAL A 59 8.62 21.70 -1.38
N SER A 60 8.35 20.45 -1.00
CA SER A 60 8.77 19.26 -1.75
C SER A 60 8.28 19.21 -3.21
N ASP A 61 7.10 19.77 -3.48
CA ASP A 61 6.48 19.83 -4.82
C ASP A 61 6.55 21.22 -5.48
N PHE A 62 7.41 22.10 -4.96
CA PHE A 62 7.59 23.46 -5.48
C PHE A 62 8.89 23.60 -6.27
N ASP A 63 8.81 24.24 -7.43
CA ASP A 63 9.93 25.01 -7.95
C ASP A 63 9.96 26.40 -7.31
N LEU A 64 11.11 27.08 -7.43
CA LEU A 64 11.32 28.38 -6.79
C LEU A 64 10.33 29.45 -7.29
N GLN A 65 9.97 29.44 -8.57
CA GLN A 65 9.07 30.45 -9.13
C GLN A 65 7.66 30.29 -8.54
N ARG A 66 7.14 29.07 -8.53
CA ARG A 66 5.84 28.74 -7.94
C ARG A 66 5.79 29.06 -6.45
N LEU A 67 6.89 28.86 -5.74
CA LEU A 67 6.99 29.20 -4.32
C LEU A 67 6.90 30.72 -4.11
N ILE A 68 7.62 31.51 -4.91
CA ILE A 68 7.61 32.97 -4.84
C ILE A 68 6.22 33.52 -5.20
N ASP A 69 5.60 32.98 -6.24
CA ASP A 69 4.29 33.41 -6.72
C ASP A 69 3.18 33.12 -5.69
N LYS A 70 3.21 31.94 -5.05
CA LYS A 70 2.25 31.57 -3.99
C LYS A 70 2.50 32.36 -2.70
N TYR A 71 3.75 32.68 -2.38
CA TYR A 71 4.16 33.29 -1.11
C TYR A 71 4.95 34.60 -1.28
N PRO A 72 4.30 35.74 -1.59
CA PRO A 72 4.97 37.02 -1.83
C PRO A 72 5.67 37.62 -0.59
N LYS A 73 5.34 37.12 0.62
CA LYS A 73 6.00 37.45 1.90
C LYS A 73 6.67 36.20 2.48
N LEU A 74 7.49 35.55 1.66
CA LEU A 74 8.08 34.24 1.94
C LEU A 74 8.86 34.22 3.27
N THR A 75 8.31 33.56 4.28
CA THR A 75 9.02 33.11 5.48
C THR A 75 8.80 31.61 5.63
N PRO A 76 9.78 30.84 6.17
CA PRO A 76 9.59 29.42 6.43
C PRO A 76 8.34 29.10 7.25
N ARG A 77 8.02 29.91 8.29
CA ARG A 77 6.80 29.74 9.10
C ARG A 77 5.53 29.81 8.25
N LEU A 78 5.46 30.81 7.38
CA LEU A 78 4.29 31.05 6.54
C LEU A 78 4.04 29.88 5.60
N VAL A 79 5.10 29.41 4.94
CA VAL A 79 5.02 28.28 3.99
C VAL A 79 4.57 27.02 4.71
N ILE A 80 5.23 26.65 5.81
CA ILE A 80 4.89 25.45 6.57
C ILE A 80 3.44 25.50 7.06
N THR A 81 3.03 26.65 7.59
CA THR A 81 1.67 26.85 8.11
C THR A 81 0.62 26.68 7.03
N GLN A 82 0.75 27.41 5.91
CA GLN A 82 -0.26 27.38 4.86
C GLN A 82 -0.31 26.05 4.12
N GLU A 83 0.84 25.45 3.80
CA GLU A 83 0.87 24.13 3.16
C GLU A 83 0.31 23.05 4.08
N ALA A 84 0.65 23.07 5.37
CA ALA A 84 0.10 22.11 6.32
C ALA A 84 -1.41 22.27 6.49
N ASP A 85 -1.92 23.50 6.65
CA ASP A 85 -3.35 23.76 6.80
C ASP A 85 -4.14 23.37 5.54
N GLU A 86 -3.63 23.70 4.34
CA GLU A 86 -4.23 23.32 3.06
C GLU A 86 -4.26 21.80 2.87
N TYR A 87 -3.16 21.13 3.23
CA TYR A 87 -3.03 19.70 3.11
C TYR A 87 -3.93 18.96 4.12
N ILE A 88 -3.98 19.41 5.37
CA ILE A 88 -4.89 18.88 6.41
C ILE A 88 -6.34 19.01 5.95
N ARG A 89 -6.75 20.17 5.43
CA ARG A 89 -8.10 20.38 4.91
C ARG A 89 -8.41 19.41 3.76
N THR A 90 -7.51 19.31 2.78
CA THR A 90 -7.70 18.47 1.59
C THR A 90 -7.78 16.99 1.94
N GLN A 91 -6.91 16.49 2.82
CA GLN A 91 -6.96 15.10 3.26
C GLN A 91 -8.16 14.85 4.20
N GLY A 92 -8.55 15.83 5.02
CA GLY A 92 -9.77 15.78 5.83
C GLY A 92 -11.04 15.63 4.99
N GLU A 93 -11.14 16.38 3.88
CA GLU A 93 -12.22 16.24 2.90
C GLU A 93 -12.23 14.83 2.26
N ARG A 94 -11.05 14.24 1.98
CA ARG A 94 -10.94 12.87 1.47
C ARG A 94 -11.45 11.84 2.48
N VAL A 95 -11.11 12.00 3.77
CA VAL A 95 -11.64 11.14 4.85
C VAL A 95 -13.16 11.28 4.95
N ALA A 96 -13.68 12.52 4.98
CA ALA A 96 -15.11 12.77 5.06
C ALA A 96 -15.87 12.14 3.89
N ASN A 97 -15.37 12.31 2.66
CA ASN A 97 -15.97 11.74 1.46
C ASN A 97 -15.95 10.21 1.47
N ALA A 98 -14.83 9.58 1.84
CA ALA A 98 -14.74 8.12 1.92
C ALA A 98 -15.65 7.55 3.01
N THR A 99 -15.73 8.19 4.18
CA THR A 99 -16.67 7.81 5.25
C THR A 99 -18.12 7.94 4.79
N ALA A 100 -18.45 9.01 4.06
CA ALA A 100 -19.78 9.18 3.50
C ALA A 100 -20.11 8.11 2.45
N GLU A 101 -19.16 7.68 1.63
CA GLU A 101 -19.35 6.56 0.70
C GLU A 101 -19.63 5.24 1.41
N ILE A 102 -18.92 4.95 2.51
CA ILE A 102 -19.20 3.79 3.36
C ILE A 102 -20.62 3.86 3.93
N ALA A 103 -21.01 5.00 4.49
CA ALA A 103 -22.33 5.18 5.07
C ALA A 103 -23.45 5.06 4.02
N ARG A 104 -23.27 5.66 2.84
CA ARG A 104 -24.25 5.59 1.73
C ARG A 104 -24.44 4.18 1.19
N ASN A 105 -23.40 3.35 1.23
CA ASN A 105 -23.39 2.01 0.65
C ASN A 105 -23.39 0.90 1.71
N ALA A 106 -23.71 1.19 2.97
CA ALA A 106 -23.56 0.26 4.08
C ALA A 106 -24.29 -1.08 3.84
N ASP A 107 -25.55 -1.03 3.39
CA ASP A 107 -26.33 -2.24 3.10
C ASP A 107 -25.75 -3.04 1.94
N ARG A 108 -25.28 -2.37 0.88
CA ARG A 108 -24.61 -3.01 -0.26
C ARG A 108 -23.36 -3.74 0.21
N PHE A 109 -22.50 -3.09 0.99
CA PHE A 109 -21.28 -3.72 1.51
C PHE A 109 -21.58 -4.89 2.44
N ALA A 110 -22.58 -4.79 3.30
CA ALA A 110 -22.98 -5.90 4.16
C ALA A 110 -23.47 -7.11 3.34
N GLN A 111 -24.19 -6.88 2.24
CA GLN A 111 -24.62 -7.95 1.33
C GLN A 111 -23.43 -8.57 0.57
N GLU A 112 -22.51 -7.75 0.07
CA GLU A 112 -21.30 -8.20 -0.63
C GLU A 112 -20.40 -9.02 0.29
N GLU A 113 -20.14 -8.55 1.52
CA GLU A 113 -19.36 -9.28 2.53
C GLU A 113 -20.02 -10.61 2.91
N LYS A 114 -21.35 -10.62 3.06
CA LYS A 114 -22.09 -11.86 3.33
C LYS A 114 -21.96 -12.84 2.18
N LEU A 115 -22.16 -12.40 0.94
CA LEU A 115 -22.03 -13.23 -0.25
C LEU A 115 -20.61 -13.79 -0.39
N LEU A 116 -19.57 -12.99 -0.15
CA LEU A 116 -18.19 -13.44 -0.15
C LEU A 116 -17.98 -14.56 0.87
N ARG A 117 -18.41 -14.38 2.13
CA ARG A 117 -18.28 -15.41 3.17
C ARG A 117 -19.01 -16.69 2.82
N GLU A 118 -20.21 -16.60 2.25
CA GLU A 118 -20.98 -17.77 1.80
C GLU A 118 -20.25 -18.52 0.68
N VAL A 119 -19.71 -17.79 -0.30
CA VAL A 119 -18.95 -18.39 -1.41
C VAL A 119 -17.63 -18.99 -0.92
N GLU A 120 -16.91 -18.33 -0.03
CA GLU A 120 -15.68 -18.85 0.57
C GLU A 120 -15.93 -20.11 1.40
N ALA A 121 -17.04 -20.15 2.16
CA ALA A 121 -17.44 -21.34 2.91
C ALA A 121 -17.78 -22.52 1.97
N GLU A 122 -18.37 -22.25 0.81
CA GLU A 122 -18.57 -23.26 -0.23
C GLU A 122 -17.24 -23.72 -0.85
N LEU A 123 -16.34 -22.80 -1.19
CA LEU A 123 -15.02 -23.13 -1.73
C LEU A 123 -14.14 -23.90 -0.74
N ALA A 124 -14.29 -23.67 0.57
CA ALA A 124 -13.60 -24.43 1.61
C ALA A 124 -13.97 -25.92 1.62
N LYS A 125 -15.12 -26.30 1.03
CA LYS A 125 -15.53 -27.70 0.85
C LYS A 125 -14.82 -28.37 -0.33
N VAL A 126 -14.14 -27.61 -1.18
CA VAL A 126 -13.33 -28.13 -2.27
C VAL A 126 -11.95 -28.46 -1.71
N THR A 127 -11.66 -29.75 -1.61
CA THR A 127 -10.44 -30.24 -0.97
C THR A 127 -9.58 -31.01 -1.96
N ALA A 128 -8.27 -30.99 -1.74
CA ALA A 128 -7.32 -31.79 -2.49
C ALA A 128 -6.50 -32.66 -1.54
N LYS A 129 -6.38 -33.94 -1.87
CA LYS A 129 -5.60 -34.92 -1.10
C LYS A 129 -4.49 -35.47 -1.98
N GLY A 130 -3.26 -35.45 -1.48
CA GLY A 130 -2.13 -36.07 -2.16
C GLY A 130 -2.30 -37.59 -2.25
N VAL A 131 -2.12 -38.13 -3.46
CA VAL A 131 -2.15 -39.58 -3.73
C VAL A 131 -0.73 -40.14 -3.72
N GLY A 132 0.22 -39.42 -4.33
CA GLY A 132 1.62 -39.84 -4.35
C GLY A 132 2.50 -38.94 -5.22
N ILE A 133 3.81 -39.10 -5.07
CA ILE A 133 4.82 -38.56 -5.99
C ILE A 133 5.45 -39.75 -6.70
N ASP A 134 5.05 -39.99 -7.94
CA ASP A 134 5.57 -41.08 -8.76
C ASP A 134 6.76 -40.57 -9.58
N LYS A 135 7.78 -41.41 -9.73
CA LYS A 135 8.82 -41.15 -10.73
C LYS A 135 8.28 -41.61 -12.07
N ASP A 136 8.18 -40.70 -13.04
CA ASP A 136 7.91 -41.10 -14.40
C ASP A 136 9.10 -41.94 -14.90
N LYS A 137 8.81 -43.19 -15.29
CA LYS A 137 9.82 -44.17 -15.69
C LYS A 137 10.48 -43.80 -17.02
N PHE A 138 9.88 -42.89 -17.80
CA PHE A 138 10.33 -42.57 -19.15
C PHE A 138 11.10 -41.25 -19.27
N PHE A 139 10.80 -40.25 -18.43
CA PHE A 139 11.37 -38.90 -18.60
C PHE A 139 12.21 -38.39 -17.42
N SER A 140 12.52 -39.22 -16.42
CA SER A 140 13.22 -38.81 -15.19
C SER A 140 12.57 -37.67 -14.40
N ARG A 141 11.36 -37.23 -14.81
CA ARG A 141 10.56 -36.21 -14.14
C ARG A 141 9.67 -36.88 -13.10
N SER A 142 9.55 -36.26 -11.94
CA SER A 142 8.58 -36.72 -10.96
C SER A 142 7.22 -36.17 -11.35
N ASP A 143 6.17 -36.96 -11.30
CA ASP A 143 4.80 -36.46 -11.36
C ASP A 143 4.22 -36.58 -9.96
N PHE A 144 3.44 -35.61 -9.51
CA PHE A 144 2.63 -35.80 -8.31
C PHE A 144 1.14 -35.80 -8.67
N ALA A 145 0.45 -36.79 -8.10
CA ALA A 145 -0.97 -37.00 -8.31
C ALA A 145 -1.73 -36.62 -7.05
N TYR A 146 -2.87 -35.95 -7.22
CA TYR A 146 -3.77 -35.60 -6.13
C TYR A 146 -5.23 -35.79 -6.56
N GLU A 147 -6.06 -36.13 -5.60
CA GLU A 147 -7.51 -36.22 -5.78
C GLU A 147 -8.16 -34.94 -5.32
N VAL A 148 -8.91 -34.30 -6.21
CA VAL A 148 -9.72 -33.13 -5.92
C VAL A 148 -11.14 -33.58 -5.70
N THR A 149 -11.69 -33.30 -4.52
CA THR A 149 -13.09 -33.53 -4.18
C THR A 149 -13.81 -32.19 -4.12
N ASN A 150 -14.84 -32.02 -4.95
CA ASN A 150 -15.68 -30.84 -4.95
C ASN A 150 -16.88 -31.03 -4.03
N GLY A 151 -16.73 -30.69 -2.75
CA GLY A 151 -17.84 -30.67 -1.81
C GLY A 151 -18.72 -29.41 -1.87
N SER A 152 -18.45 -28.48 -2.80
CA SER A 152 -19.20 -27.23 -2.94
C SER A 152 -20.45 -27.44 -3.80
N ARG A 153 -21.35 -26.44 -3.79
CA ARG A 153 -22.49 -26.37 -4.71
C ARG A 153 -22.13 -25.99 -6.15
N PHE A 154 -20.88 -25.60 -6.44
CA PHE A 154 -20.49 -25.06 -7.74
C PHE A 154 -19.95 -26.15 -8.67
N ASN A 155 -20.25 -26.05 -9.97
CA ASN A 155 -19.63 -26.90 -10.99
C ASN A 155 -18.34 -26.26 -11.47
N ILE A 156 -17.18 -26.87 -11.17
CA ILE A 156 -15.85 -26.25 -11.33
C ILE A 156 -15.20 -26.68 -12.64
N SER A 157 -14.84 -25.73 -13.50
CA SER A 157 -14.14 -26.00 -14.76
C SER A 157 -12.61 -26.00 -14.59
N SER A 158 -12.10 -25.11 -13.74
CA SER A 158 -10.67 -24.96 -13.43
C SER A 158 -10.47 -24.42 -12.02
N ALA A 159 -9.30 -24.69 -11.45
CA ALA A 159 -8.85 -24.15 -10.19
C ALA A 159 -7.31 -24.15 -10.12
N GLN A 160 -6.73 -23.20 -9.40
CA GLN A 160 -5.32 -23.19 -9.03
C GLN A 160 -5.15 -23.55 -7.56
N TRP A 161 -4.01 -24.18 -7.28
CA TRP A 161 -3.62 -24.63 -5.96
C TRP A 161 -2.24 -24.10 -5.66
N ASP A 162 -2.04 -23.68 -4.43
CA ASP A 162 -0.71 -23.50 -3.87
C ASP A 162 -0.33 -24.85 -3.24
N ALA A 163 0.79 -25.41 -3.68
CA ALA A 163 1.26 -26.72 -3.29
C ALA A 163 2.57 -26.56 -2.51
N TRP A 164 2.65 -27.11 -1.30
CA TRP A 164 3.84 -27.07 -0.45
C TRP A 164 4.42 -28.47 -0.27
N LEU A 165 5.74 -28.60 -0.44
CA LEU A 165 6.48 -29.86 -0.25
C LEU A 165 7.25 -29.84 1.07
N PHE A 166 7.01 -30.85 1.89
CA PHE A 166 7.66 -31.08 3.16
C PHE A 166 8.56 -32.31 3.05
N LEU A 167 9.79 -32.17 3.53
CA LEU A 167 10.78 -33.25 3.54
C LEU A 167 11.05 -33.70 4.97
N ASN A 168 11.33 -34.98 5.18
CA ASN A 168 11.90 -35.51 6.43
C ASN A 168 11.16 -35.11 7.72
N GLY A 169 9.84 -34.87 7.66
CA GLY A 169 9.02 -34.48 8.82
C GLY A 169 9.03 -32.98 9.15
N GLU A 170 9.51 -32.12 8.26
CA GLU A 170 9.41 -30.66 8.36
C GLU A 170 7.98 -30.20 8.69
N GLN A 171 7.87 -29.20 9.57
CA GLN A 171 6.59 -28.57 9.92
C GLN A 171 6.29 -27.31 9.08
N THR A 172 7.34 -26.71 8.51
CA THR A 172 7.29 -25.52 7.68
C THR A 172 8.19 -25.71 6.48
N THR A 173 7.82 -25.16 5.34
CA THR A 173 8.59 -25.25 4.10
C THR A 173 8.44 -23.97 3.31
N ASP A 174 9.51 -23.56 2.64
CA ASP A 174 9.53 -22.52 1.61
C ASP A 174 9.42 -23.13 0.19
N ARG A 175 9.40 -24.46 0.08
CA ARG A 175 9.29 -25.20 -1.18
C ARG A 175 7.83 -25.28 -1.59
N HIS A 176 7.33 -24.20 -2.18
CA HIS A 176 5.98 -24.17 -2.72
C HIS A 176 5.94 -23.79 -4.19
N CYS A 177 4.87 -24.20 -4.86
CA CYS A 177 4.61 -23.85 -6.25
C CYS A 177 3.11 -23.78 -6.52
N GLN A 178 2.73 -22.98 -7.53
CA GLN A 178 1.34 -22.90 -7.97
C GLN A 178 1.07 -23.89 -9.09
N VAL A 179 0.00 -24.65 -8.98
CA VAL A 179 -0.41 -25.65 -9.98
C VAL A 179 -1.85 -25.46 -10.39
N SER A 180 -2.14 -25.66 -11.67
CA SER A 180 -3.48 -25.52 -12.23
C SER A 180 -4.12 -26.88 -12.50
N SER A 181 -5.36 -27.08 -12.03
CA SER A 181 -6.20 -28.19 -12.44
C SER A 181 -7.20 -27.72 -13.50
N TYR A 182 -7.13 -28.31 -14.70
CA TYR A 182 -8.11 -28.07 -15.77
C TYR A 182 -9.03 -29.29 -15.92
N PHE A 183 -10.31 -29.12 -15.57
CA PHE A 183 -11.31 -30.21 -15.62
C PHE A 183 -12.17 -30.17 -16.88
N LYS A 184 -12.16 -29.05 -17.64
CA LYS A 184 -12.99 -28.81 -18.82
C LYS A 184 -13.01 -29.99 -19.81
N HIS A 185 -11.83 -30.46 -20.24
CA HIS A 185 -11.69 -31.55 -21.21
C HIS A 185 -12.06 -32.94 -20.65
N LYS A 186 -12.35 -33.04 -19.35
CA LYS A 186 -12.80 -34.26 -18.68
C LYS A 186 -14.27 -34.18 -18.27
N GLY A 187 -15.07 -33.24 -18.80
CA GLY A 187 -16.46 -33.02 -18.42
C GLY A 187 -16.64 -32.16 -17.15
N GLY A 188 -15.62 -31.38 -16.79
CA GLY A 188 -15.62 -30.52 -15.60
C GLY A 188 -15.52 -31.29 -14.28
N LEU A 189 -15.58 -30.59 -13.14
CA LEU A 189 -15.68 -31.17 -11.81
C LEU A 189 -17.03 -30.77 -11.19
N PRO A 190 -18.09 -31.57 -11.40
CA PRO A 190 -19.41 -31.29 -10.85
C PRO A 190 -19.45 -31.25 -9.32
N ALA A 191 -20.47 -30.62 -8.76
CA ALA A 191 -20.75 -30.66 -7.33
C ALA A 191 -20.87 -32.11 -6.82
N GLY A 192 -20.20 -32.42 -5.71
CA GLY A 192 -20.13 -33.75 -5.10
C GLY A 192 -19.17 -34.74 -5.77
N ALA A 193 -18.52 -34.37 -6.88
CA ALA A 193 -17.63 -35.28 -7.61
C ALA A 193 -16.19 -35.22 -7.11
N THR A 194 -15.45 -36.30 -7.33
CA THR A 194 -14.01 -36.40 -7.11
C THR A 194 -13.30 -36.74 -8.41
N LYS A 195 -12.16 -36.09 -8.68
CA LYS A 195 -11.30 -36.38 -9.84
C LYS A 195 -9.82 -36.36 -9.46
N THR A 196 -9.07 -37.26 -10.06
CA THR A 196 -7.61 -37.26 -9.99
C THR A 196 -7.02 -36.26 -10.99
N ALA A 197 -6.11 -35.43 -10.51
CA ALA A 197 -5.25 -34.57 -11.28
C ALA A 197 -3.80 -35.02 -11.12
N THR A 198 -3.02 -34.93 -12.19
CA THR A 198 -1.60 -35.24 -12.22
C THR A 198 -0.87 -34.01 -12.73
N VAL A 199 0.19 -33.62 -12.04
CA VAL A 199 1.02 -32.47 -12.41
C VAL A 199 2.47 -32.94 -12.50
N SER A 200 3.13 -32.58 -13.59
CA SER A 200 4.54 -32.88 -13.77
C SER A 200 5.42 -31.89 -13.01
N VAL A 201 6.27 -32.43 -12.15
CA VAL A 201 7.33 -31.71 -11.43
C VAL A 201 8.47 -31.41 -12.39
N GLY A 202 9.06 -30.21 -12.29
CA GLY A 202 10.19 -29.80 -13.13
C GLY A 202 9.82 -29.05 -14.43
N PHE A 203 8.56 -28.67 -14.61
CA PHE A 203 8.14 -27.72 -15.65
C PHE A 203 7.56 -26.46 -14.99
N MET A 204 8.09 -25.28 -15.35
CA MET A 204 7.71 -23.97 -14.81
C MET A 204 7.84 -23.88 -13.26
N ASP A 205 6.75 -23.54 -12.56
CA ASP A 205 6.75 -23.02 -11.20
C ASP A 205 7.14 -24.02 -10.11
N CYS A 206 7.25 -25.33 -10.42
CA CYS A 206 7.61 -26.39 -9.46
C CYS A 206 9.06 -26.91 -9.61
N SER A 207 9.99 -26.09 -10.11
CA SER A 207 11.39 -26.49 -10.28
C SER A 207 12.15 -26.69 -8.97
N ASN A 208 11.75 -25.99 -7.90
CA ASN A 208 12.28 -26.14 -6.54
C ASN A 208 11.99 -27.51 -5.90
N TRP A 209 11.12 -28.32 -6.51
CA TRP A 209 10.83 -29.69 -6.09
C TRP A 209 11.73 -30.74 -6.79
N ASP A 210 12.57 -30.34 -7.75
CA ASP A 210 13.50 -31.22 -8.45
C ASP A 210 14.98 -30.95 -8.07
N THR A 211 15.24 -30.79 -6.77
CA THR A 211 16.60 -30.60 -6.25
C THR A 211 17.20 -31.91 -5.75
N LEU A 212 18.54 -31.99 -5.69
CA LEU A 212 19.23 -33.14 -5.11
C LEU A 212 18.82 -33.40 -3.65
N GLU A 213 18.49 -32.36 -2.90
CA GLU A 213 17.97 -32.46 -1.53
C GLU A 213 16.65 -33.21 -1.51
N VAL A 214 15.68 -32.77 -2.33
CA VAL A 214 14.37 -33.44 -2.46
C VAL A 214 14.58 -34.89 -2.91
N GLN A 215 15.43 -35.13 -3.91
CA GLN A 215 15.70 -36.45 -4.44
C GLN A 215 16.35 -37.41 -3.42
N LYS A 216 17.08 -36.88 -2.43
CA LYS A 216 17.73 -37.66 -1.36
C LYS A 216 16.92 -37.73 -0.05
N ALA A 217 15.82 -36.98 0.06
CA ALA A 217 14.97 -37.00 1.25
C ALA A 217 14.39 -38.40 1.50
N SER A 218 14.34 -38.82 2.77
CA SER A 218 13.84 -40.12 3.20
C SER A 218 12.30 -40.17 3.18
N THR A 219 11.66 -39.05 3.48
CA THR A 219 10.20 -38.88 3.37
C THR A 219 9.85 -37.60 2.62
N ARG A 220 8.76 -37.67 1.87
CA ARG A 220 8.20 -36.56 1.10
C ARG A 220 6.70 -36.56 1.27
N TYR A 221 6.15 -35.41 1.57
CA TYR A 221 4.70 -35.21 1.66
C TYR A 221 4.38 -33.82 1.14
N PHE A 222 3.22 -33.65 0.51
CA PHE A 222 2.79 -32.35 0.03
C PHE A 222 1.38 -32.02 0.49
N GLN A 223 1.14 -30.73 0.67
CA GLN A 223 -0.16 -30.16 0.96
C GLN A 223 -0.60 -29.28 -0.20
N LEU A 224 -1.89 -29.29 -0.51
CA LEU A 224 -2.48 -28.37 -1.46
C LEU A 224 -3.51 -27.49 -0.76
N LYS A 225 -3.48 -26.19 -1.05
CA LYS A 225 -4.50 -25.24 -0.66
C LYS A 225 -5.08 -24.60 -1.90
N LEU A 226 -6.40 -24.55 -1.96
CA LEU A 226 -7.11 -23.90 -3.05
C LEU A 226 -6.83 -22.40 -3.04
N ILE A 227 -6.55 -21.84 -4.21
CA ILE A 227 -6.50 -20.39 -4.43
C ILE A 227 -7.92 -19.97 -4.84
N ASN A 228 -8.75 -19.56 -3.87
CA ASN A 228 -10.18 -19.29 -4.08
C ASN A 228 -10.48 -18.35 -5.26
N SER A 229 -9.65 -17.32 -5.47
CA SER A 229 -9.81 -16.34 -6.55
C SER A 229 -9.58 -16.91 -7.96
N SER A 230 -8.99 -18.10 -8.08
CA SER A 230 -8.69 -18.76 -9.35
C SER A 230 -9.79 -19.72 -9.82
N VAL A 231 -10.79 -20.00 -8.98
CA VAL A 231 -11.79 -21.04 -9.26
C VAL A 231 -12.79 -20.53 -10.27
N GLN A 232 -12.94 -21.26 -11.38
CA GLN A 232 -13.91 -20.92 -12.43
C GLN A 232 -15.01 -21.97 -12.52
N ASN A 233 -16.22 -21.52 -12.84
CA ASN A 233 -17.36 -22.38 -13.11
C ASN A 233 -17.37 -22.87 -14.58
N PHE A 234 -18.36 -23.69 -14.95
CA PHE A 234 -18.50 -24.21 -16.32
C PHE A 234 -18.71 -23.13 -17.39
N ASP A 235 -19.19 -21.94 -16.99
CA ASP A 235 -19.33 -20.77 -17.87
C ASP A 235 -18.05 -19.92 -17.91
N GLU A 236 -16.94 -20.42 -17.37
CA GLU A 236 -15.63 -19.75 -17.30
C GLU A 236 -15.65 -18.44 -16.50
N ARG A 237 -16.61 -18.29 -15.60
CA ARG A 237 -16.70 -17.16 -14.67
C ARG A 237 -16.08 -17.53 -13.34
N ASN A 238 -15.37 -16.58 -12.74
CA ASN A 238 -14.86 -16.74 -11.38
C ASN A 238 -16.01 -17.01 -10.42
N VAL A 239 -15.86 -18.05 -9.61
CA VAL A 239 -16.84 -18.43 -8.59
C VAL A 239 -16.82 -17.41 -7.45
N LEU A 240 -15.63 -17.00 -7.02
CA LEU A 240 -15.48 -15.93 -6.04
C LEU A 240 -15.75 -14.58 -6.71
N PRO A 241 -16.82 -13.86 -6.32
CA PRO A 241 -17.11 -12.56 -6.91
C PRO A 241 -16.05 -11.54 -6.52
N THR A 242 -15.84 -10.54 -7.38
CA THR A 242 -14.95 -9.41 -7.10
C THR A 242 -15.79 -8.13 -7.11
N PHE A 243 -15.73 -7.38 -6.02
CA PHE A 243 -16.42 -6.10 -5.88
C PHE A 243 -15.39 -4.97 -5.92
N ALA A 244 -15.68 -3.94 -6.70
CA ALA A 244 -14.83 -2.75 -6.77
C ALA A 244 -15.67 -1.51 -7.11
N PRO A 245 -15.56 -0.41 -6.34
CA PRO A 245 -14.89 -0.32 -5.04
C PRO A 245 -15.67 -1.05 -3.93
N ASP A 246 -14.96 -1.80 -3.10
CA ASP A 246 -15.49 -2.46 -1.90
C ASP A 246 -15.30 -1.59 -0.65
N ARG A 247 -15.71 -2.10 0.52
CA ARG A 247 -15.55 -1.39 1.79
C ARG A 247 -14.07 -1.21 2.15
N ALA A 248 -13.26 -2.25 1.97
CA ALA A 248 -11.83 -2.25 2.29
C ALA A 248 -11.06 -1.18 1.50
N PHE A 249 -11.45 -0.93 0.24
CA PHE A 249 -10.93 0.17 -0.57
C PHE A 249 -11.12 1.53 0.12
N TYR A 250 -12.32 1.84 0.62
CA TYR A 250 -12.58 3.11 1.31
C TYR A 250 -11.88 3.18 2.66
N GLU A 251 -11.85 2.09 3.43
CA GLU A 251 -11.14 2.02 4.71
C GLU A 251 -9.63 2.27 4.54
N LYS A 252 -9.02 1.69 3.50
CA LYS A 252 -7.61 1.95 3.15
C LYS A 252 -7.39 3.43 2.83
N ARG A 253 -8.28 4.06 2.07
CA ARG A 253 -8.19 5.50 1.76
C ARG A 253 -8.33 6.37 3.00
N ILE A 254 -9.22 6.02 3.92
CA ILE A 254 -9.37 6.72 5.20
C ILE A 254 -8.09 6.59 6.02
N ALA A 255 -7.53 5.39 6.13
CA ALA A 255 -6.31 5.15 6.90
C ALA A 255 -5.11 5.92 6.33
N GLU A 256 -4.94 5.90 5.00
CA GLU A 256 -3.89 6.63 4.32
C GLU A 256 -4.04 8.15 4.48
N ALA A 257 -5.22 8.71 4.21
CA ALA A 257 -5.47 10.14 4.39
C ALA A 257 -5.31 10.57 5.85
N THR A 258 -5.74 9.76 6.82
CA THR A 258 -5.57 10.03 8.26
C THR A 258 -4.08 10.06 8.64
N LYS A 259 -3.27 9.12 8.14
CA LYS A 259 -1.82 9.13 8.34
C LYS A 259 -1.20 10.41 7.79
N GLN A 260 -1.64 10.84 6.60
CA GLN A 260 -1.16 12.05 5.95
C GLN A 260 -1.56 13.33 6.72
N VAL A 261 -2.78 13.39 7.28
CA VAL A 261 -3.19 14.46 8.22
C VAL A 261 -2.30 14.50 9.45
N ALA A 262 -1.97 13.34 10.03
CA ALA A 262 -1.12 13.29 11.23
C ALA A 262 0.31 13.80 10.96
N ILE A 263 0.88 13.48 9.79
CA ILE A 263 2.18 14.00 9.34
C ILE A 263 2.12 15.53 9.20
N ALA A 264 1.16 16.06 8.44
CA ALA A 264 1.01 17.50 8.25
C ALA A 264 0.74 18.24 9.58
N THR A 265 -0.05 17.65 10.48
CA THR A 265 -0.29 18.21 11.83
C THR A 265 0.99 18.29 12.65
N THR A 266 1.87 17.29 12.53
CA THR A 266 3.19 17.29 13.21
C THR A 266 4.07 18.42 12.68
N HIS A 267 4.12 18.60 11.36
CA HIS A 267 4.84 19.70 10.74
C HIS A 267 4.26 21.07 11.13
N ARG A 268 2.94 21.20 11.15
CA ARG A 268 2.25 22.43 11.58
C ARG A 268 2.61 22.84 13.00
N ARG A 269 2.64 21.88 13.93
CA ARG A 269 2.99 22.10 15.35
C ARG A 269 4.47 22.43 15.56
N SER A 270 5.35 22.05 14.64
CA SER A 270 6.79 22.37 14.76
C SER A 270 7.08 23.87 14.60
N VAL A 271 6.09 24.63 14.12
CA VAL A 271 6.16 26.06 13.85
C VAL A 271 5.10 26.88 14.60
N ASP A 272 4.43 26.28 15.58
CA ASP A 272 3.65 27.00 16.59
C ASP A 272 4.55 27.36 17.78
#